data_AF-A0AA48RF40-F1
#
_entry.id   AF-A0AA48RF40-F1
#
_cell.length_a   1.000
_cell.length_b   1.000
_cell.length_c   1.000
_cell.angle_alpha   90.00
_cell.angle_beta   90.00
_cell.angle_gamma   90.00
#
_symmetry.space_group_name_H-M   'P 1'
#
loop_
_entity.id
_entity.type
_entity.pdbx_description
1 polymer ?
#
loop_
_entity_poly.entity_id
_entity_poly.type
_entity_poly.pdbx_seq_one_letter_code
_entity_poly.pdbx_strand_id
1 'polypeptide(L)'
;MTRSEFIRELDSLLRELPDKERLDILASYTQHFLNGVKSGKSEQEIAEALGSPRLIAQEILADHRIYQANSDASVGNMTRTVIATVMLVFFNLVFVLGPFLALIGVLIGLYAASLALLIAPVGLLFPFVIPEASDHRTYMVFAGIASFGLGGMMAIGLFRVTGWLYRQSLRYLHFNLRLIRGK
;
A
#
# COMPACT_ATOMS: atom_id res chain seq x y z
N MET A 1 -21.70 -51.65 -18.82
CA MET A 1 -20.30 -51.83 -18.38
C MET A 1 -20.28 -52.54 -17.03
N THR A 2 -19.22 -53.30 -16.73
CA THR A 2 -19.03 -53.91 -15.40
C THR A 2 -18.46 -52.90 -14.41
N ARG A 3 -18.56 -53.17 -13.10
CA ARG A 3 -17.94 -52.33 -12.06
C ARG A 3 -16.45 -52.14 -12.32
N SER A 4 -15.76 -53.21 -12.67
CA SER A 4 -14.30 -53.18 -12.91
C SER A 4 -13.94 -52.33 -14.12
N GLU A 5 -14.78 -52.29 -15.16
CA GLU A 5 -14.59 -51.39 -16.32
C GLU A 5 -14.81 -49.93 -15.93
N PHE A 6 -15.90 -49.64 -15.21
CA PHE A 6 -16.22 -48.28 -14.77
C PHE A 6 -15.10 -47.69 -13.93
N ILE A 7 -14.62 -48.42 -12.92
CA ILE A 7 -13.59 -47.96 -11.99
C ILE A 7 -12.25 -47.78 -12.70
N ARG A 8 -11.87 -48.67 -13.63
CA ARG A 8 -10.63 -48.52 -14.42
C ARG A 8 -10.67 -47.29 -15.33
N GLU A 9 -11.81 -47.05 -15.99
CA GLU A 9 -11.95 -45.86 -16.84
C GLU A 9 -11.89 -44.59 -15.99
N LEU A 10 -12.60 -44.54 -14.86
CA LEU A 10 -12.59 -43.40 -13.94
C LEU A 10 -11.19 -43.13 -13.37
N ASP A 11 -10.46 -44.16 -12.93
CA ASP A 11 -9.07 -44.01 -12.42
C ASP A 11 -8.13 -43.43 -13.48
N SER A 12 -8.26 -43.89 -14.74
CA SER A 12 -7.43 -43.37 -15.84
C SER A 12 -7.67 -41.89 -16.12
N LEU A 13 -8.91 -41.43 -15.93
CA LEU A 13 -9.32 -40.04 -16.19
C LEU A 13 -8.96 -39.12 -15.03
N LEU A 14 -8.90 -39.62 -13.80
CA LEU A 14 -8.61 -38.84 -12.59
C LEU A 14 -7.11 -38.77 -12.24
N ARG A 15 -6.21 -39.14 -13.16
CA ARG A 15 -4.74 -39.14 -12.92
C ARG A 15 -4.14 -37.77 -12.58
N GLU A 16 -4.82 -36.68 -12.93
CA GLU A 16 -4.40 -35.32 -12.57
C GLU A 16 -4.56 -35.02 -11.07
N LEU A 17 -5.37 -35.81 -10.34
CA LEU A 17 -5.59 -35.65 -8.91
C LEU A 17 -4.46 -36.28 -8.06
N PRO A 18 -4.22 -35.77 -6.85
CA PRO A 18 -3.38 -36.43 -5.85
C PRO A 18 -3.83 -37.87 -5.59
N ASP A 19 -2.88 -38.79 -5.43
CA ASP A 19 -3.16 -40.22 -5.29
C ASP A 19 -4.18 -40.53 -4.18
N LYS A 20 -4.09 -39.84 -3.04
CA LYS A 20 -5.01 -40.03 -1.93
C LYS A 20 -6.45 -39.67 -2.31
N GLU A 21 -6.65 -38.50 -2.92
CA GLU A 21 -7.96 -38.00 -3.33
C GLU A 21 -8.56 -38.88 -4.43
N ARG A 22 -7.75 -39.29 -5.40
CA ARG A 22 -8.14 -40.24 -6.44
C ARG A 22 -8.62 -41.57 -5.85
N LEU A 23 -7.84 -42.14 -4.92
CA LEU A 23 -8.18 -43.42 -4.28
C LEU A 23 -9.46 -43.32 -3.44
N ASP A 24 -9.67 -42.22 -2.72
CA ASP A 24 -10.87 -41.99 -1.92
C ASP A 24 -12.14 -41.92 -2.81
N ILE A 25 -12.04 -41.24 -3.96
CA ILE A 25 -13.13 -41.17 -4.95
C ILE A 25 -13.44 -42.57 -5.51
N LEU A 26 -12.42 -43.32 -5.93
CA LEU A 26 -12.61 -44.66 -6.49
C LEU A 26 -13.20 -45.63 -5.46
N ALA A 27 -12.80 -45.51 -4.18
CA ALA A 27 -13.36 -46.29 -3.09
C ALA A 27 -14.86 -45.98 -2.89
N SER A 28 -15.26 -44.71 -2.96
CA SER A 28 -16.66 -44.30 -2.84
C SER A 28 -17.53 -44.90 -3.94
N TYR A 29 -17.12 -44.79 -5.22
CA TYR A 29 -17.85 -45.40 -6.33
C TYR A 29 -17.87 -46.94 -6.24
N THR A 30 -16.75 -47.56 -5.83
CA THR A 30 -16.70 -49.01 -5.62
C THR A 30 -17.71 -49.46 -4.58
N GLN A 31 -17.83 -48.72 -3.46
CA GLN A 31 -18.81 -48.99 -2.42
C GLN A 31 -20.25 -48.80 -2.91
N HIS A 32 -20.48 -47.81 -3.78
CA HIS A 32 -21.79 -47.57 -4.40
C HIS A 32 -22.24 -48.77 -5.25
N PHE A 33 -21.33 -49.34 -6.05
CA PHE A 33 -21.59 -50.58 -6.79
C PHE A 33 -21.87 -51.76 -5.86
N LEU A 34 -21.08 -51.95 -4.80
CA LEU A 34 -21.27 -53.04 -3.84
C LEU A 34 -22.64 -52.96 -3.15
N ASN A 35 -23.08 -51.76 -2.78
CA ASN A 35 -24.39 -51.55 -2.15
C ASN A 35 -25.53 -51.81 -3.14
N GLY A 36 -25.42 -51.36 -4.39
CA GLY A 36 -26.43 -51.61 -5.41
C GLY A 36 -26.61 -53.11 -5.70
N VAL A 37 -25.51 -53.87 -5.75
CA VAL A 37 -25.56 -55.33 -5.92
C VAL A 37 -26.21 -56.01 -4.71
N LYS A 38 -25.91 -55.57 -3.48
CA LYS A 38 -26.60 -56.05 -2.27
C LYS A 38 -28.10 -55.77 -2.27
N SER A 39 -28.53 -54.69 -2.90
CA SER A 39 -29.94 -54.34 -3.09
C SER A 39 -30.61 -55.08 -4.26
N GLY A 40 -29.92 -56.03 -4.90
CA GLY A 40 -30.47 -56.86 -5.97
C GLY A 40 -30.39 -56.25 -7.38
N LYS A 41 -29.69 -55.12 -7.56
CA LYS A 41 -29.48 -54.52 -8.90
C LYS A 41 -28.30 -55.17 -9.61
N SER A 42 -28.35 -55.22 -10.93
CA SER A 42 -27.20 -55.65 -11.72
C SER A 42 -26.12 -54.55 -11.79
N GLU A 43 -24.85 -54.92 -12.01
CA GLU A 43 -23.78 -53.93 -12.20
C GLU A 43 -24.06 -53.00 -13.39
N GLN A 44 -24.73 -53.50 -14.42
CA GLN A 44 -25.07 -52.75 -15.62
C GLN A 44 -26.10 -51.65 -15.31
N GLU A 45 -27.15 -51.98 -14.55
CA GLU A 45 -28.16 -51.02 -14.09
C GLU A 45 -27.54 -49.93 -13.21
N ILE A 46 -26.59 -50.28 -12.35
CA ILE A 46 -25.90 -49.31 -11.49
C ILE A 46 -25.04 -48.37 -12.33
N ALA A 47 -24.31 -48.91 -13.32
CA ALA A 47 -23.49 -48.10 -14.20
C ALA A 47 -24.32 -47.16 -15.09
N GLU A 48 -25.48 -47.62 -15.58
CA GLU A 48 -26.43 -46.75 -16.31
C GLU A 48 -26.99 -45.65 -15.42
N ALA A 49 -27.32 -45.96 -14.16
CA ALA A 49 -27.81 -44.97 -13.20
C ALA A 49 -26.75 -43.94 -12.80
N LEU A 50 -25.48 -44.34 -12.72
CA LEU A 50 -24.36 -43.43 -12.44
C LEU A 50 -23.97 -42.57 -13.66
N GLY A 51 -24.25 -43.05 -14.88
CA GLY A 51 -23.91 -42.35 -16.12
C GLY A 51 -22.47 -42.63 -16.58
N SER A 52 -21.90 -41.73 -17.39
CA SER A 52 -20.60 -41.97 -17.99
C SER A 52 -19.44 -41.59 -17.06
N PRO A 53 -18.41 -42.44 -16.88
CA PRO A 53 -17.20 -42.11 -16.12
C PRO A 53 -16.50 -40.84 -16.60
N ARG A 54 -16.59 -40.54 -17.90
CA ARG A 54 -15.99 -39.35 -18.53
C ARG A 54 -16.60 -38.04 -18.05
N LEU A 55 -17.93 -37.97 -17.99
CA LEU A 55 -18.62 -36.77 -17.49
C LEU A 55 -18.33 -36.54 -16.01
N ILE A 56 -18.36 -37.61 -15.20
CA ILE A 56 -18.01 -37.56 -13.78
C ILE A 56 -16.57 -37.05 -13.60
N ALA A 57 -15.62 -37.58 -14.35
CA ALA A 57 -14.23 -37.12 -14.26
C ALA A 57 -14.07 -35.64 -14.68
N GLN A 58 -14.79 -35.20 -15.72
CA GLN A 58 -14.76 -33.79 -16.14
C GLN A 58 -15.28 -32.85 -15.06
N GLU A 59 -16.37 -33.22 -14.37
CA GLU A 59 -16.94 -32.44 -13.28
C GLU A 59 -15.95 -32.33 -12.11
N ILE A 60 -15.40 -33.47 -11.67
CA ILE A 60 -14.43 -33.52 -10.57
C ILE A 60 -13.17 -32.69 -10.90
N LEU A 61 -12.65 -32.80 -12.13
CA LEU A 61 -11.45 -32.06 -12.55
C LEU A 61 -11.73 -30.56 -12.74
N ALA A 62 -12.94 -30.19 -13.17
CA ALA A 62 -13.33 -28.78 -13.28
C ALA A 62 -13.31 -28.11 -11.90
N ASP A 63 -13.90 -28.75 -10.89
CA ASP A 63 -13.88 -28.26 -9.51
C ASP A 63 -12.45 -28.16 -8.96
N HIS A 64 -11.62 -29.17 -9.23
CA HIS A 64 -10.22 -29.18 -8.80
C HIS A 64 -9.41 -28.03 -9.44
N ARG A 65 -9.60 -27.76 -10.73
CA ARG A 65 -8.94 -26.65 -11.44
C ARG A 65 -9.38 -25.29 -10.94
N ILE A 66 -10.67 -25.12 -10.62
CA ILE A 66 -11.19 -23.89 -10.01
C ILE A 66 -10.57 -23.68 -8.62
N TYR A 67 -10.44 -24.74 -7.83
CA TYR A 67 -9.80 -24.66 -6.52
C TYR A 67 -8.32 -24.26 -6.61
N GLN A 68 -7.56 -24.87 -7.53
CA GLN A 68 -6.14 -24.52 -7.75
C GLN A 68 -5.96 -23.08 -8.24
N ALA A 69 -6.80 -22.62 -9.17
CA ALA A 69 -6.74 -21.25 -9.68
C ALA A 69 -6.99 -20.20 -8.57
N ASN A 70 -7.81 -20.54 -7.58
CA ASN A 70 -8.07 -19.67 -6.43
C ASN A 70 -7.01 -19.78 -5.32
N SER A 71 -6.34 -20.93 -5.17
CA SER A 71 -5.33 -21.13 -4.12
C SER A 71 -3.98 -20.49 -4.45
N ASP A 72 -3.54 -20.54 -5.72
CA ASP A 72 -2.33 -19.84 -6.18
C ASP A 72 -2.46 -18.31 -6.06
N ALA A 73 -3.69 -17.80 -6.12
CA ALA A 73 -3.99 -16.39 -5.91
C ALA A 73 -3.98 -15.95 -4.43
N SER A 74 -3.87 -16.85 -3.44
CA SER A 74 -4.25 -16.55 -2.05
C SER A 74 -3.09 -16.29 -1.08
N VAL A 75 -1.97 -17.03 -1.14
CA VAL A 75 -0.89 -16.89 -0.11
C VAL A 75 0.30 -16.05 -0.58
N GLY A 76 0.77 -16.24 -1.81
CA GLY A 76 1.83 -15.42 -2.41
C GLY A 76 1.38 -13.98 -2.69
N ASN A 77 0.10 -13.78 -2.99
CA ASN A 77 -0.46 -12.45 -3.22
C ASN A 77 -0.74 -11.69 -1.93
N MET A 78 -1.06 -12.36 -0.82
CA MET A 78 -1.32 -11.69 0.46
C MET A 78 -0.04 -11.03 1.01
N THR A 79 1.08 -11.75 1.04
CA THR A 79 2.38 -11.21 1.49
C THR A 79 2.87 -10.10 0.57
N ARG A 80 2.76 -10.28 -0.75
CA ARG A 80 3.06 -9.24 -1.74
C ARG A 80 2.17 -8.00 -1.57
N THR A 81 0.90 -8.17 -1.26
CA THR A 81 -0.04 -7.06 -1.00
C THR A 81 0.30 -6.33 0.28
N VAL A 82 0.65 -7.06 1.35
CA VAL A 82 1.10 -6.45 2.62
C VAL A 82 2.39 -5.67 2.40
N ILE A 83 3.38 -6.26 1.74
CA ILE A 83 4.66 -5.60 1.44
C ILE A 83 4.43 -4.37 0.56
N ALA A 84 3.62 -4.48 -0.51
CA ALA A 84 3.30 -3.35 -1.37
C ALA A 84 2.57 -2.23 -0.61
N THR A 85 1.65 -2.58 0.30
CA THR A 85 0.94 -1.61 1.14
C THR A 85 1.89 -0.90 2.09
N VAL A 86 2.76 -1.65 2.78
CA VAL A 86 3.79 -1.09 3.67
C VAL A 86 4.73 -0.19 2.88
N MET A 87 5.23 -0.64 1.73
CA MET A 87 6.07 0.15 0.84
C MET A 87 5.36 1.44 0.39
N LEU A 88 4.08 1.39 0.05
CA LEU A 88 3.31 2.57 -0.36
C LEU A 88 3.20 3.59 0.78
N VAL A 89 2.94 3.13 2.01
CA VAL A 89 2.89 4.00 3.19
C VAL A 89 4.26 4.63 3.48
N PHE A 90 5.33 3.83 3.51
CA PHE A 90 6.69 4.34 3.72
C PHE A 90 7.16 5.26 2.60
N PHE A 91 6.83 4.94 1.35
CA PHE A 91 7.13 5.78 0.20
C PHE A 91 6.41 7.13 0.33
N ASN A 92 5.11 7.13 0.67
CA ASN A 92 4.39 8.37 0.91
C ASN A 92 4.99 9.18 2.07
N LEU A 93 5.38 8.52 3.15
CA LEU A 93 6.02 9.16 4.30
C LEU A 93 7.33 9.88 3.90
N VAL A 94 8.23 9.19 3.21
CA VAL A 94 9.54 9.77 2.86
C VAL A 94 9.40 10.83 1.77
N PHE A 95 8.65 10.54 0.69
CA PHE A 95 8.59 11.41 -0.47
C PHE A 95 7.60 12.58 -0.35
N VAL A 96 6.57 12.46 0.49
CA VAL A 96 5.59 13.55 0.70
C VAL A 96 5.88 14.26 2.01
N LEU A 97 5.93 13.54 3.14
CA LEU A 97 6.12 14.17 4.44
C LEU A 97 7.54 14.70 4.64
N GLY A 98 8.56 14.01 4.12
CA GLY A 98 9.96 14.43 4.22
C GLY A 98 10.22 15.84 3.66
N PRO A 99 9.96 16.11 2.36
CA PRO A 99 10.09 17.44 1.78
C PRO A 99 9.19 18.49 2.45
N PHE A 100 8.00 18.09 2.92
CA PHE A 100 7.11 18.99 3.63
C PHE A 100 7.69 19.45 4.97
N LEU A 101 8.26 18.53 5.75
CA LEU A 101 8.95 18.85 7.01
C LEU A 101 10.20 19.68 6.76
N ALA A 102 10.99 19.36 5.72
CA ALA A 102 12.14 20.16 5.33
C ALA A 102 11.74 21.60 5.00
N LEU A 103 10.64 21.79 4.27
CA LEU A 103 10.12 23.11 3.93
C LEU A 103 9.68 23.90 5.19
N ILE A 104 9.03 23.24 6.14
CA ILE A 104 8.68 23.86 7.43
C ILE A 104 9.94 24.26 8.19
N GLY A 105 10.95 23.38 8.25
CA GLY A 105 12.23 23.67 8.90
C GLY A 105 12.93 24.89 8.28
N VAL A 106 12.95 24.97 6.95
CA VAL A 106 13.48 26.13 6.21
C VAL A 106 12.69 27.40 6.57
N LEU A 107 11.36 27.36 6.58
CA LEU A 107 10.54 28.52 6.97
C LEU A 107 10.86 28.99 8.40
N ILE A 108 10.94 28.06 9.36
CA ILE A 108 11.28 28.39 10.75
C ILE A 108 12.66 29.04 10.81
N GLY A 109 13.66 28.48 10.13
CA GLY A 109 15.01 29.04 10.06
C GLY A 109 15.04 30.45 9.47
N LEU A 110 14.29 30.69 8.39
CA LEU A 110 14.21 32.02 7.79
C LEU A 110 13.47 33.03 8.69
N TYR A 111 12.42 32.61 9.40
CA TYR A 111 11.77 33.46 10.40
C TYR A 111 12.70 33.80 11.56
N ALA A 112 13.47 32.82 12.05
CA ALA A 112 14.48 33.05 13.09
C ALA A 112 15.57 34.02 12.61
N ALA A 113 16.06 33.87 11.38
CA ALA A 113 17.03 34.78 10.78
C ALA A 113 16.47 36.21 10.63
N SER A 114 15.23 36.34 10.16
CA SER A 114 14.53 37.62 10.06
C SER A 114 14.37 38.29 11.43
N LEU A 115 14.00 37.53 12.46
CA LEU A 115 13.88 38.03 13.83
C LEU A 115 15.25 38.44 14.40
N ALA A 116 16.30 37.64 14.17
CA ALA A 116 17.66 37.97 14.59
C ALA A 116 18.14 39.29 13.97
N LEU A 117 17.84 39.53 12.69
CA LEU A 117 18.17 40.79 12.01
C LEU A 117 17.40 42.00 12.55
N LEU A 118 16.16 41.79 12.99
CA LEU A 118 15.34 42.84 13.64
C LEU A 118 15.84 43.18 15.05
N ILE A 119 16.41 42.20 15.77
CA ILE A 119 16.93 42.38 17.13
C ILE A 119 18.39 42.89 17.11
N ALA A 120 19.18 42.52 16.09
CA ALA A 120 20.58 42.88 15.94
C ALA A 120 20.92 44.37 16.19
N PRO A 121 20.11 45.36 15.75
CA PRO A 121 20.38 46.77 16.03
C PRO A 121 20.45 47.09 17.52
N VAL A 122 19.69 46.39 18.38
CA VAL A 122 19.70 46.62 19.83
C VAL A 122 21.08 46.34 20.42
N GLY A 123 21.75 45.27 19.97
CA GLY A 123 23.12 44.95 20.39
C GLY A 123 24.14 45.96 19.87
N LEU A 124 23.92 46.50 18.66
CA LEU A 124 24.78 47.53 18.07
C LEU A 124 24.69 48.89 18.79
N LEU A 125 23.68 49.10 19.63
CA LEU A 125 23.55 50.32 20.45
C LEU A 125 24.38 50.27 21.75
N PHE A 126 24.85 49.09 22.18
CA PHE A 126 25.60 48.92 23.43
C PHE A 126 26.86 49.82 23.55
N PRO A 127 27.69 49.99 22.49
CA PRO A 127 28.87 50.84 22.56
C PRO A 127 28.58 52.34 22.73
N PHE A 128 27.35 52.80 22.47
CA PHE A 128 26.97 54.21 22.69
C PHE A 128 26.85 54.57 24.18
N VAL A 129 26.78 53.58 25.06
CA VAL A 129 26.72 53.75 26.52
C VAL A 129 28.12 53.89 27.13
N ILE A 130 29.17 53.44 26.44
CA ILE A 130 30.56 53.47 26.94
C ILE A 130 31.34 54.59 26.23
N PRO A 131 31.77 55.65 26.94
CA PRO A 131 32.39 56.83 26.33
C PRO A 131 33.65 56.55 25.49
N GLU A 132 34.41 55.52 25.83
CA GLU A 132 35.70 55.12 25.22
C GLU A 132 35.57 54.34 23.90
N ALA A 133 34.36 54.04 23.42
CA ALA A 133 34.16 53.14 22.28
C ALA A 133 34.22 53.85 20.90
N SER A 134 35.40 53.78 20.28
CA SER A 134 35.76 53.64 18.84
C SER A 134 35.26 54.64 17.77
N ASP A 135 36.16 54.98 16.84
CA ASP A 135 35.97 55.80 15.61
C ASP A 135 34.88 55.33 14.63
N HIS A 136 34.25 54.18 14.87
CA HIS A 136 33.39 53.49 13.88
C HIS A 136 31.88 53.61 14.16
N ARG A 137 31.46 54.52 15.06
CA ARG A 137 30.05 54.67 15.48
C ARG A 137 29.08 54.91 14.32
N THR A 138 29.47 55.72 13.34
CA THR A 138 28.63 56.00 12.17
C THR A 138 28.33 54.72 11.37
N TYR A 139 29.34 53.86 11.16
CA TYR A 139 29.14 52.58 10.46
C TYR A 139 28.20 51.64 11.22
N MET A 140 28.24 51.63 12.56
CA MET A 140 27.34 50.81 13.38
C MET A 140 25.87 51.25 13.27
N VAL A 141 25.60 52.55 13.24
CA VAL A 141 24.24 53.08 13.03
C VAL A 141 23.71 52.68 11.65
N PHE A 142 24.53 52.86 10.59
CA PHE A 142 24.15 52.44 9.24
C PHE A 142 23.91 50.93 9.16
N ALA A 143 24.76 50.12 9.79
CA ALA A 143 24.59 48.66 9.86
C ALA A 143 23.31 48.25 10.58
N GLY A 144 22.96 48.93 11.69
CA GLY A 144 21.71 48.67 12.42
C GLY A 144 20.46 49.03 11.62
N ILE A 145 20.45 50.18 10.94
CA ILE A 145 19.32 50.57 10.08
C ILE A 145 19.19 49.57 8.92
N ALA A 146 20.31 49.18 8.30
CA ALA A 146 20.32 48.22 7.21
C ALA A 146 19.83 46.83 7.66
N SER A 147 20.28 46.33 8.81
CA SER A 147 19.85 45.03 9.32
C SER A 147 18.37 45.03 9.70
N PHE A 148 17.87 46.11 10.31
CA PHE A 148 16.45 46.25 10.63
C PHE A 148 15.58 46.29 9.37
N GLY A 149 15.97 47.09 8.38
CA GLY A 149 15.27 47.20 7.11
C GLY A 149 15.23 45.85 6.38
N LEU A 150 16.37 45.16 6.30
CA LEU A 150 16.47 43.85 5.66
C LEU A 150 15.66 42.78 6.43
N GLY A 151 15.72 42.78 7.76
CA GLY A 151 14.92 41.91 8.63
C GLY A 151 13.43 42.09 8.41
N GLY A 152 12.96 43.35 8.32
CA GLY A 152 11.56 43.69 8.06
C GLY A 152 11.08 43.30 6.67
N MET A 153 11.87 43.59 5.62
CA MET A 153 11.56 43.15 4.26
C MET A 153 11.48 41.61 4.17
N MET A 154 12.41 40.91 4.81
CA MET A 154 12.43 39.47 4.88
C MET A 154 11.19 38.92 5.60
N ALA A 155 10.77 39.53 6.72
CA ALA A 155 9.56 39.13 7.46
C ALA A 155 8.29 39.24 6.60
N ILE A 156 8.13 40.36 5.88
CA ILE A 156 6.99 40.59 4.99
C ILE A 156 7.00 39.59 3.82
N GLY A 157 8.17 39.33 3.25
CA GLY A 157 8.35 38.32 2.21
C GLY A 157 7.94 36.92 2.70
N LEU A 158 8.42 36.53 3.88
CA LEU A 158 8.11 35.24 4.50
C LEU A 158 6.63 35.08 4.82
N PHE A 159 5.96 36.15 5.27
CA PHE A 159 4.52 36.13 5.51
C PHE A 159 3.73 35.82 4.23
N ARG A 160 4.12 36.45 3.10
CA ARG A 160 3.52 36.15 1.80
C ARG A 160 3.79 34.73 1.32
N VAL A 161 5.04 34.26 1.47
CA VAL A 161 5.44 32.90 1.09
C VAL A 161 4.66 31.86 1.91
N THR A 162 4.56 32.04 3.22
CA THR A 162 3.79 31.15 4.11
C THR A 162 2.32 31.08 3.69
N GLY A 163 1.70 32.23 3.40
CA GLY A 163 0.33 32.26 2.89
C GLY A 163 0.16 31.57 1.54
N TRP A 164 1.13 31.72 0.63
CA TRP A 164 1.14 31.00 -0.65
C TRP A 164 1.26 29.49 -0.46
N LEU A 165 2.21 29.04 0.38
CA LEU A 165 2.40 27.64 0.72
C LEU A 165 1.16 27.02 1.35
N TYR A 166 0.52 27.70 2.29
CA TYR A 166 -0.72 27.26 2.90
C TYR A 166 -1.82 26.99 1.86
N ARG A 167 -1.99 27.90 0.89
CA ARG A 167 -2.94 27.70 -0.21
C ARG A 167 -2.57 26.55 -1.13
N GLN A 168 -1.29 26.25 -1.33
CA GLN A 168 -0.86 25.07 -2.11
C GLN A 168 -1.17 23.78 -1.35
N SER A 169 -0.86 23.73 -0.05
CA SER A 169 -1.18 22.59 0.81
C SER A 169 -2.68 22.29 0.84
N LEU A 170 -3.53 23.31 0.97
CA LEU A 170 -4.98 23.14 0.91
C LEU A 170 -5.47 22.61 -0.44
N ARG A 171 -4.87 23.06 -1.55
CA ARG A 171 -5.19 22.57 -2.89
C ARG A 171 -4.78 21.10 -3.07
N TYR A 172 -3.60 20.72 -2.58
CA TYR A 172 -3.14 19.34 -2.58
C TYR A 172 -4.07 18.44 -1.75
N LEU A 173 -4.46 18.89 -0.56
CA LEU A 173 -5.40 18.16 0.31
C LEU A 173 -6.77 17.99 -0.38
N HIS A 174 -7.31 19.05 -0.96
CA HIS A 174 -8.56 18.98 -1.73
C HIS A 174 -8.45 18.09 -2.97
N PHE A 175 -7.31 18.06 -3.65
CA PHE A 175 -7.07 17.15 -4.77
C PHE A 175 -7.09 15.69 -4.32
N ASN A 176 -6.38 15.35 -3.24
CA ASN A 176 -6.40 13.99 -2.68
C ASN A 176 -7.80 13.59 -2.18
N LEU A 177 -8.51 14.49 -1.49
CA LEU A 177 -9.87 14.23 -1.03
C LEU A 177 -10.86 14.04 -2.20
N ARG A 178 -10.68 14.73 -3.33
CA ARG A 178 -11.50 14.53 -4.54
C ARG A 178 -11.23 13.16 -5.18
N LEU A 179 -9.96 12.79 -5.33
CA LEU A 179 -9.56 11.48 -5.83
C LEU A 179 -10.16 10.33 -5.00
N ILE A 180 -10.12 10.43 -3.67
CA ILE A 180 -10.68 9.40 -2.78
C ILE A 180 -12.21 9.34 -2.86
N ARG A 181 -12.87 10.48 -3.09
CA ARG A 181 -14.35 10.57 -3.20
C ARG A 181 -14.89 10.26 -4.61
N GLY A 182 -14.02 9.94 -5.57
CA GLY A 182 -14.43 9.50 -6.92
C GLY A 182 -15.22 10.54 -7.73
N LYS A 183 -15.01 11.84 -7.48
CA LYS A 183 -15.60 12.95 -8.25
C LYS A 183 -14.53 13.84 -8.84
#